data_AF-A0A352AJQ0-F1
#
_entry.id   AF-A0A352AJQ0-F1
#
_cell.length_a   1.000
_cell.length_b   1.000
_cell.length_c   1.000
_cell.angle_alpha   90.00
_cell.angle_beta   90.00
_cell.angle_gamma   90.00
#
_symmetry.space_group_name_H-M   'P 1'
#
loop_
_entity.id
_entity.type
_entity.pdbx_description
1 polymer ?
#
loop_
_entity_poly.entity_id
_entity_poly.type
_entity_poly.pdbx_seq_one_letter_code
_entity_poly.pdbx_strand_id
1 'polypeptide(L)'
;MQLLDSLETQLTTRVTGQLLDVLNDIVDKVEIQSNFSIRHPDYKAWELPAEVVARFQKMPEQIQQKYLNLQLCNFLYGIYYNGSMRTALALDGEENHLPLDLENNTVLGVDVGFYERLHQSNKGKGYFDPSWYVVRQESDGSLAVTKNGLTLHIQRSQHLQPFEEHTAVGNLVAIRMPRNCVQNGFYMAVGNAGVQSHSHSGYSPEIVRVYFSLTPEGAIALMSSLTQQLNDILIPFTFKALYNPTDYGRCDSGVLYFEKSNYEAVRQVLESVYAHTREHFHTDIPLFTKLLAPGVGLAEEPNHKFAAQESFGMNRCQIVANGLLEAWHKGDNSPDSRMNTILQQFSLLGIDWLRSYLNANSEDIYTPLNL
;
A
#
# COMPACT_ATOMS: atom_id res chain seq x y z
N MET A 1 -15.01 -25.28 -18.82
CA MET A 1 -13.54 -25.42 -18.78
C MET A 1 -12.88 -24.63 -19.90
N GLN A 2 -13.03 -24.98 -21.19
CA GLN A 2 -12.38 -24.27 -22.31
C GLN A 2 -12.67 -22.75 -22.45
N LEU A 3 -13.84 -22.24 -22.03
CA LEU A 3 -14.17 -20.80 -22.10
C LEU A 3 -13.50 -19.96 -20.99
N LEU A 4 -13.35 -20.51 -19.78
CA LEU A 4 -12.68 -19.84 -18.67
C LEU A 4 -11.16 -19.76 -18.92
N ASP A 5 -10.57 -20.85 -19.41
CA ASP A 5 -9.15 -20.91 -19.79
C ASP A 5 -8.81 -19.89 -20.90
N SER A 6 -9.76 -19.61 -21.80
CA SER A 6 -9.57 -18.63 -22.89
C SER A 6 -9.59 -17.18 -22.41
N LEU A 7 -10.41 -16.85 -21.41
CA LEU A 7 -10.50 -15.51 -20.83
C LEU A 7 -9.26 -15.22 -19.96
N GLU A 8 -8.84 -16.21 -19.18
CA GLU A 8 -7.66 -16.12 -18.31
C GLU A 8 -6.36 -15.97 -19.11
N THR A 9 -6.24 -16.68 -20.24
CA THR A 9 -5.11 -16.54 -21.17
C THR A 9 -5.09 -15.15 -21.84
N GLN A 10 -6.25 -14.61 -22.24
CA GLN A 10 -6.36 -13.28 -22.85
C GLN A 10 -6.07 -12.15 -21.86
N LEU A 11 -6.57 -12.26 -20.62
CA LEU A 11 -6.30 -11.31 -19.54
C LEU A 11 -4.81 -11.31 -19.16
N THR A 12 -4.21 -12.50 -19.03
CA THR A 12 -2.78 -12.64 -18.71
C THR A 12 -1.89 -12.07 -19.82
N THR A 13 -2.23 -12.32 -21.09
CA THR A 13 -1.49 -11.76 -22.25
C THR A 13 -1.61 -10.24 -22.31
N ARG A 14 -2.80 -9.68 -22.04
CA ARG A 14 -3.05 -8.24 -22.04
C ARG A 14 -2.33 -7.51 -20.89
N VAL A 15 -2.30 -8.09 -19.69
CA VAL A 15 -1.60 -7.53 -18.52
C VAL A 15 -0.08 -7.63 -18.68
N THR A 16 0.41 -8.74 -19.23
CA THR A 16 1.83 -8.92 -19.58
C THR A 16 2.28 -7.89 -20.62
N GLY A 17 1.47 -7.67 -21.66
CA GLY A 17 1.71 -6.61 -22.65
C GLY A 17 1.74 -5.22 -22.01
N GLN A 18 0.77 -4.92 -21.13
CA GLN A 18 0.69 -3.64 -20.45
C GLN A 18 1.92 -3.33 -19.58
N LEU A 19 2.47 -4.32 -18.84
CA LEU A 19 3.68 -4.10 -18.05
C LEU A 19 4.90 -3.84 -18.94
N LEU A 20 5.07 -4.62 -20.01
CA LEU A 20 6.17 -4.42 -20.95
C LEU A 20 6.07 -3.05 -21.64
N ASP A 21 4.89 -2.63 -22.08
CA ASP A 21 4.65 -1.33 -22.69
C ASP A 21 5.01 -0.19 -21.72
N VAL A 22 4.65 -0.32 -20.44
CA VAL A 22 5.02 0.67 -19.42
C VAL A 22 6.53 0.68 -19.15
N LEU A 23 7.19 -0.47 -19.11
CA LEU A 23 8.65 -0.52 -18.95
C LEU A 23 9.36 0.08 -20.18
N ASN A 24 8.86 -0.15 -21.39
CA ASN A 24 9.34 0.50 -22.61
C ASN A 24 9.20 2.03 -22.51
N ASP A 25 8.02 2.51 -22.12
CA ASP A 25 7.77 3.94 -21.89
C ASP A 25 8.77 4.52 -20.88
N ILE A 26 9.02 3.82 -19.76
CA ILE A 26 9.99 4.24 -18.75
C ILE A 26 11.41 4.35 -19.32
N VAL A 27 11.88 3.36 -20.09
CA VAL A 27 13.26 3.37 -20.63
C VAL A 27 13.45 4.36 -21.77
N ASP A 28 12.37 4.70 -22.48
CA ASP A 28 12.39 5.65 -23.59
C ASP A 28 12.24 7.11 -23.12
N LYS A 29 11.41 7.35 -22.10
CA LYS A 29 10.96 8.71 -21.76
C LYS A 29 11.50 9.27 -20.46
N VAL A 30 11.85 8.43 -19.48
CA VAL A 30 12.39 8.94 -18.21
C VAL A 30 13.85 9.32 -18.41
N GLU A 31 14.21 10.56 -18.08
CA GLU A 31 15.58 11.05 -18.19
C GLU A 31 16.15 11.42 -16.82
N ILE A 32 17.36 10.94 -16.53
CA ILE A 32 18.12 11.25 -15.32
C ILE A 32 19.17 12.29 -15.66
N GLN A 33 19.09 13.46 -15.02
CA GLN A 33 19.97 14.59 -15.31
C GLN A 33 21.08 14.74 -14.24
N SER A 34 22.25 15.27 -14.64
CA SER A 34 23.40 15.47 -13.75
C SER A 34 23.20 16.52 -12.65
N ASN A 35 22.13 17.31 -12.73
CA ASN A 35 21.69 18.26 -11.71
C ASN A 35 20.70 17.63 -10.69
N PHE A 36 20.59 16.31 -10.66
CA PHE A 36 19.65 15.53 -9.84
C PHE A 36 18.17 15.71 -10.17
N SER A 37 17.83 16.25 -11.34
CA SER A 37 16.45 16.32 -11.82
C SER A 37 16.04 15.05 -12.57
N ILE A 38 14.75 14.73 -12.48
CA ILE A 38 14.10 13.69 -13.29
C ILE A 38 13.17 14.38 -14.27
N ARG A 39 13.31 14.06 -15.55
CA ARG A 39 12.49 14.62 -16.63
C ARG A 39 11.70 13.53 -17.33
N HIS A 40 10.55 13.94 -17.86
CA HIS A 40 9.69 13.13 -18.69
C HIS A 40 8.97 14.06 -19.68
N PRO A 41 8.88 13.72 -20.97
CA PRO A 41 8.29 14.59 -22.00
C PRO A 41 6.83 14.93 -21.72
N ASP A 42 6.06 14.02 -21.11
CA ASP A 42 4.63 14.21 -20.86
C ASP A 42 4.31 14.88 -19.50
N TYR A 43 5.33 15.20 -18.67
CA TYR A 43 5.13 15.75 -17.32
C TYR A 43 6.09 16.91 -17.01
N LYS A 44 5.64 17.83 -16.14
CA LYS A 44 6.47 18.93 -15.62
C LYS A 44 7.71 18.34 -14.92
N ALA A 45 8.88 18.90 -15.25
CA ALA A 45 10.15 18.43 -14.72
C ALA A 45 10.26 18.67 -13.21
N TRP A 46 10.87 17.70 -12.51
CA TRP A 46 11.18 17.88 -11.09
C TRP A 46 12.59 18.46 -10.95
N GLU A 47 12.68 19.79 -10.87
CA GLU A 47 13.96 20.49 -10.83
C GLU A 47 14.25 21.08 -9.44
N LEU A 48 15.50 20.94 -9.01
CA LEU A 48 16.02 21.63 -7.84
C LEU A 48 16.49 23.04 -8.22
N PRO A 49 16.29 24.05 -7.35
CA PRO A 49 16.89 25.37 -7.54
C PRO A 49 18.40 25.24 -7.70
N ALA A 50 19.00 26.04 -8.59
CA ALA A 50 20.43 25.96 -8.92
C ALA A 50 21.35 26.04 -7.69
N GLU A 51 20.98 26.85 -6.69
CA GLU A 51 21.71 26.96 -5.42
C GLU A 51 21.70 25.66 -4.61
N VAL A 52 20.59 24.93 -4.64
CA VAL A 52 20.44 23.63 -3.96
C VAL A 52 21.27 22.58 -4.68
N VAL A 53 21.24 22.55 -6.00
CA VAL A 53 22.08 21.66 -6.83
C VAL A 53 23.57 21.86 -6.50
N ALA A 54 24.04 23.11 -6.48
CA ALA A 54 25.43 23.43 -6.18
C ALA A 54 25.86 23.00 -4.76
N ARG A 55 24.92 22.96 -3.80
CA ARG A 55 25.17 22.43 -2.45
C ARG A 55 25.21 20.90 -2.44
N PHE A 56 24.26 20.25 -3.12
CA PHE A 56 24.22 18.78 -3.23
C PHE A 56 25.46 18.22 -3.93
N GLN A 57 25.97 18.88 -4.98
CA GLN A 57 27.20 18.47 -5.67
C GLN A 57 28.45 18.47 -4.76
N LYS A 58 28.42 19.21 -3.65
CA LYS A 58 29.50 19.23 -2.65
C LYS A 58 29.35 18.15 -1.56
N MET A 59 28.22 17.46 -1.52
CA MET A 59 27.98 16.38 -0.55
C MET A 59 28.75 15.12 -0.96
N PRO A 60 29.00 14.18 -0.03
CA PRO A 60 29.56 12.87 -0.38
C PRO A 60 28.73 12.17 -1.47
N GLU A 61 29.40 11.47 -2.38
CA GLU A 61 28.78 10.79 -3.52
C GLU A 61 27.63 9.85 -3.10
N GLN A 62 27.80 9.14 -1.98
CA GLN A 62 26.78 8.27 -1.42
C GLN A 62 25.47 9.01 -1.07
N ILE A 63 25.55 10.26 -0.59
CA ILE A 63 24.37 11.09 -0.29
C ILE A 63 23.70 11.53 -1.60
N GLN A 64 24.50 11.91 -2.59
CA GLN A 64 24.01 12.31 -3.91
C GLN A 64 23.25 11.16 -4.58
N GLN A 65 23.85 9.97 -4.61
CA GLN A 65 23.24 8.74 -5.15
C GLN A 65 21.96 8.38 -4.41
N LYS A 66 21.96 8.43 -3.07
CA LYS A 66 20.77 8.15 -2.25
C LYS A 66 19.63 9.14 -2.54
N TYR A 67 19.95 10.41 -2.71
CA TYR A 67 18.95 11.42 -3.06
C TYR A 67 18.35 11.16 -4.45
N LEU A 68 19.20 10.95 -5.46
CA LEU A 68 18.76 10.69 -6.83
C LEU A 68 17.89 9.44 -6.92
N ASN A 69 18.28 8.38 -6.22
CA ASN A 69 17.53 7.15 -6.10
C ASN A 69 16.15 7.37 -5.48
N LEU A 70 16.06 8.14 -4.39
CA LEU A 70 14.79 8.49 -3.77
C LEU A 70 13.89 9.31 -4.72
N GLN A 71 14.44 10.28 -5.45
CA GLN A 71 13.68 11.08 -6.42
C GLN A 71 13.13 10.22 -7.56
N LEU A 72 14.00 9.39 -8.15
CA LEU A 72 13.61 8.50 -9.24
C LEU A 72 12.55 7.48 -8.78
N CYS A 73 12.74 6.86 -7.61
CA CYS A 73 11.76 5.92 -7.05
C CYS A 73 10.42 6.60 -6.78
N ASN A 74 10.41 7.82 -6.22
CA ASN A 74 9.18 8.57 -5.97
C ASN A 74 8.48 9.00 -7.26
N PHE A 75 9.24 9.40 -8.28
CA PHE A 75 8.72 9.73 -9.61
C PHE A 75 8.05 8.50 -10.25
N LEU A 76 8.76 7.36 -10.28
CA LEU A 76 8.20 6.09 -10.79
C LEU A 76 6.95 5.68 -10.01
N TYR A 77 6.97 5.84 -8.68
CA TYR A 77 5.85 5.52 -7.82
C TYR A 77 4.60 6.38 -8.14
N GLY A 78 4.77 7.71 -8.20
CA GLY A 78 3.67 8.65 -8.37
C GLY A 78 3.14 8.74 -9.80
N ILE A 79 3.97 8.53 -10.82
CA ILE A 79 3.56 8.60 -12.22
C ILE A 79 3.12 7.23 -12.76
N TYR A 80 3.94 6.19 -12.56
CA TYR A 80 3.71 4.90 -13.20
C TYR A 80 2.95 3.93 -12.31
N TYR A 81 3.35 3.81 -11.03
CA TYR A 81 2.75 2.82 -10.15
C TYR A 81 1.31 3.15 -9.76
N ASN A 82 1.05 4.31 -9.16
CA ASN A 82 -0.31 4.64 -8.68
C ASN A 82 -0.98 5.83 -9.39
N GLY A 83 -0.24 6.59 -10.19
CA GLY A 83 -0.76 7.74 -10.93
C GLY A 83 -1.07 8.99 -10.09
N SER A 84 -0.74 9.03 -8.79
CA SER A 84 -1.08 10.15 -7.89
C SER A 84 -0.47 11.48 -8.32
N MET A 85 0.59 11.47 -9.13
CA MET A 85 1.27 12.68 -9.61
C MET A 85 0.88 13.08 -11.03
N ARG A 86 0.12 12.25 -11.77
CA ARG A 86 -0.17 12.49 -13.21
C ARG A 86 -0.89 13.81 -13.44
N THR A 87 -1.93 14.10 -12.66
CA THR A 87 -2.71 15.34 -12.80
C THR A 87 -1.90 16.55 -12.35
N ALA A 88 -1.25 16.47 -11.19
CA ALA A 88 -0.48 17.59 -10.63
C ALA A 88 0.74 17.98 -11.48
N LEU A 89 1.32 17.01 -12.20
CA LEU A 89 2.47 17.22 -13.08
C LEU A 89 2.11 17.26 -14.57
N ALA A 90 0.84 17.29 -14.95
CA ALA A 90 0.47 17.43 -16.36
C ALA A 90 0.97 18.76 -16.93
N LEU A 91 1.48 18.76 -18.17
CA LEU A 91 1.99 19.96 -18.84
C LEU A 91 0.94 21.07 -18.94
N ASP A 92 -0.29 20.69 -19.26
CA ASP A 92 -1.44 21.58 -19.47
C ASP A 92 -2.23 21.83 -18.17
N GLY A 93 -1.80 21.26 -17.04
CA GLY A 93 -2.45 21.52 -15.76
C GLY A 93 -2.32 23.00 -15.41
N GLU A 94 -3.46 23.67 -15.22
CA GLU A 94 -3.51 25.02 -14.62
C GLU A 94 -2.55 25.02 -13.43
N GLU A 95 -1.69 26.04 -13.29
CA GLU A 95 -0.98 26.27 -12.03
C GLU A 95 -2.01 26.07 -10.93
N ASN A 96 -1.76 25.20 -9.94
CA ASN A 96 -2.69 24.83 -8.88
C ASN A 96 -3.22 26.11 -8.18
N HIS A 97 -4.18 26.79 -8.79
CA HIS A 97 -5.24 27.51 -8.15
C HIS A 97 -6.11 26.40 -7.57
N LEU A 98 -5.56 25.71 -6.55
CA LEU A 98 -6.40 25.08 -5.54
C LEU A 98 -7.49 26.12 -5.29
N PRO A 99 -8.76 25.80 -5.55
CA PRO A 99 -9.83 26.64 -5.02
C PRO A 99 -9.42 26.90 -3.58
N LEU A 100 -9.38 28.17 -3.17
CA LEU A 100 -9.26 28.49 -1.77
C LEU A 100 -10.45 27.80 -1.12
N ASP A 101 -10.23 26.59 -0.62
CA ASP A 101 -11.19 25.86 0.17
C ASP A 101 -11.24 26.64 1.48
N LEU A 102 -12.15 27.60 1.50
CA LEU A 102 -12.42 28.46 2.65
C LEU A 102 -13.12 27.65 3.75
N GLU A 103 -13.49 26.39 3.48
CA GLU A 103 -14.04 25.49 4.48
C GLU A 103 -12.93 24.88 5.33
N ASN A 104 -12.93 25.21 6.62
CA ASN A 104 -11.98 24.65 7.60
C ASN A 104 -12.42 23.23 8.04
N ASN A 105 -12.59 22.33 7.07
CA ASN A 105 -13.06 20.95 7.30
C ASN A 105 -11.92 19.98 7.64
N THR A 106 -10.68 20.46 7.65
CA THR A 106 -9.49 19.64 7.90
C THR A 106 -8.88 19.90 9.27
N VAL A 107 -8.49 18.84 9.97
CA VAL A 107 -7.69 18.91 11.20
C VAL A 107 -6.40 18.14 10.98
N LEU A 108 -5.25 18.82 11.04
CA LEU A 108 -3.94 18.23 10.73
C LEU A 108 -3.87 17.54 9.35
N GLY A 109 -4.61 18.07 8.36
CA GLY A 109 -4.66 17.53 7.00
C GLY A 109 -5.62 16.34 6.79
N VAL A 110 -6.46 16.03 7.79
CA VAL A 110 -7.53 15.01 7.71
C VAL A 110 -8.87 15.69 7.47
N ASP A 111 -9.56 15.36 6.38
CA ASP A 111 -10.97 15.70 6.18
C ASP A 111 -11.84 14.97 7.24
N VAL A 112 -12.33 15.72 8.22
CA VAL A 112 -13.02 15.15 9.38
C VAL A 112 -14.38 14.56 8.99
N GLY A 113 -15.09 15.20 8.04
CA GLY A 113 -16.39 14.75 7.59
C GLY A 113 -16.31 13.41 6.84
N PHE A 114 -15.34 13.30 5.95
CA PHE A 114 -15.09 12.06 5.22
C PHE A 114 -14.53 10.95 6.13
N TYR A 115 -13.60 11.29 7.03
CA TYR A 115 -13.10 10.37 8.05
C TYR A 115 -14.24 9.78 8.90
N GLU A 116 -15.18 10.60 9.34
CA GLU A 116 -16.32 10.15 10.14
C GLU A 116 -17.24 9.22 9.34
N ARG A 117 -17.48 9.50 8.05
CA ARG A 117 -18.22 8.58 7.16
C ARG A 117 -17.51 7.22 7.04
N LEU A 118 -16.19 7.19 6.86
CA LEU A 118 -15.40 5.95 6.89
C LEU A 118 -15.55 5.23 8.23
N HIS A 119 -15.47 5.98 9.33
CA HIS A 119 -15.59 5.43 10.68
C HIS A 119 -16.96 4.81 10.96
N GLN A 120 -18.04 5.45 10.52
CA GLN A 120 -19.42 4.95 10.65
C GLN A 120 -19.70 3.74 9.75
N SER A 121 -19.04 3.68 8.58
CA SER A 121 -19.12 2.52 7.69
C SER A 121 -18.38 1.31 8.23
N ASN A 122 -17.26 1.46 8.94
CA ASN A 122 -16.53 0.33 9.52
C ASN A 122 -17.43 -0.47 10.49
N LYS A 123 -17.66 -1.75 10.20
CA LYS A 123 -18.51 -2.66 10.99
C LYS A 123 -17.74 -3.46 12.05
N GLY A 124 -16.46 -3.15 12.26
CA GLY A 124 -15.68 -3.70 13.36
C GLY A 124 -16.22 -3.29 14.74
N LYS A 125 -15.87 -4.08 15.75
CA LYS A 125 -16.21 -3.91 17.18
C LYS A 125 -14.98 -3.69 18.07
N GLY A 126 -13.80 -3.69 17.46
CA GLY A 126 -12.50 -3.74 18.12
C GLY A 126 -11.96 -5.16 18.18
N TYR A 127 -10.72 -5.29 18.61
CA TYR A 127 -10.01 -6.56 18.71
C TYR A 127 -9.24 -6.62 20.02
N PHE A 128 -8.81 -7.80 20.42
CA PHE A 128 -7.94 -7.98 21.58
C PHE A 128 -6.50 -8.15 21.09
N ASP A 129 -5.65 -7.17 21.37
CA ASP A 129 -4.21 -7.23 21.06
C ASP A 129 -3.50 -7.97 22.19
N PRO A 130 -2.88 -9.14 21.94
CA PRO A 130 -2.29 -9.97 22.99
C PRO A 130 -0.91 -9.46 23.43
N SER A 131 -0.37 -10.10 24.47
CA SER A 131 1.02 -9.96 24.93
C SER A 131 1.38 -8.58 25.50
N TRP A 132 0.44 -7.95 26.20
CA TRP A 132 0.71 -6.77 27.01
C TRP A 132 1.11 -7.17 28.42
N TYR A 133 2.26 -6.68 28.90
CA TYR A 133 2.78 -7.00 30.22
C TYR A 133 2.22 -6.06 31.29
N VAL A 134 1.60 -6.62 32.33
CA VAL A 134 1.07 -5.84 33.46
C VAL A 134 2.23 -5.43 34.38
N VAL A 135 2.59 -4.14 34.36
CA VAL A 135 3.73 -3.59 35.10
C VAL A 135 3.36 -3.29 36.54
N ARG A 136 2.18 -2.68 36.76
CA ARG A 136 1.68 -2.32 38.08
C ARG A 136 0.17 -2.05 38.05
N GLN A 137 -0.42 -2.04 39.23
CA GLN A 137 -1.77 -1.55 39.47
C GLN A 137 -1.68 -0.16 40.10
N GLU A 138 -2.44 0.79 39.57
CA GLU A 138 -2.53 2.16 40.08
C GLU A 138 -3.50 2.23 41.28
N SER A 139 -3.45 3.33 42.03
CA SER A 139 -4.28 3.53 43.22
C SER A 139 -5.79 3.55 42.95
N ASP A 140 -6.19 3.89 41.72
CA ASP A 140 -7.59 3.89 41.26
C ASP A 140 -8.07 2.51 40.76
N GLY A 141 -7.21 1.49 40.82
CA GLY A 141 -7.49 0.13 40.35
C GLY A 141 -7.24 -0.12 38.87
N SER A 142 -6.86 0.91 38.10
CA SER A 142 -6.41 0.75 36.71
C SER A 142 -5.07 0.00 36.64
N LEU A 143 -4.79 -0.62 35.50
CA LEU A 143 -3.52 -1.32 35.25
C LEU A 143 -2.66 -0.51 34.30
N ALA A 144 -1.39 -0.33 34.64
CA ALA A 144 -0.38 0.09 33.70
C ALA A 144 0.19 -1.14 32.98
N VAL A 145 -0.05 -1.22 31.68
CA VAL A 145 0.41 -2.31 30.82
C VAL A 145 1.40 -1.80 29.79
N THR A 146 2.40 -2.62 29.43
CA THR A 146 3.42 -2.22 28.45
C THR A 146 3.64 -3.25 27.36
N LYS A 147 3.91 -2.75 26.15
CA LYS A 147 4.31 -3.54 24.97
C LYS A 147 5.17 -2.65 24.07
N ASN A 148 6.33 -3.15 23.63
CA ASN A 148 7.23 -2.47 22.70
C ASN A 148 7.57 -1.01 23.07
N GLY A 149 7.75 -0.73 24.36
CA GLY A 149 8.09 0.61 24.87
C GLY A 149 6.88 1.57 25.02
N LEU A 150 5.69 1.18 24.59
CA LEU A 150 4.45 1.91 24.88
C LEU A 150 3.87 1.43 26.21
N THR A 151 3.46 2.36 27.07
CA THR A 151 2.73 2.07 28.30
C THR A 151 1.35 2.70 28.24
N LEU A 152 0.31 1.89 28.47
CA LEU A 152 -1.08 2.31 28.51
C LEU A 152 -1.66 2.08 29.90
N HIS A 153 -2.58 2.95 30.30
CA HIS A 153 -3.39 2.78 31.50
C HIS A 153 -4.76 2.24 31.09
N ILE A 154 -5.10 1.04 31.54
CA ILE A 154 -6.33 0.34 31.15
C ILE A 154 -7.23 0.09 32.35
N GLN A 155 -8.53 0.16 32.11
CA GLN A 155 -9.55 -0.30 33.06
C GLN A 155 -9.88 -1.77 32.81
N ARG A 156 -9.83 -2.59 33.87
CA ARG A 156 -10.03 -4.06 33.81
C ARG A 156 -11.35 -4.43 33.11
N SER A 157 -12.47 -3.88 33.57
CA SER A 157 -13.81 -4.20 33.05
C SER A 157 -14.11 -3.72 31.63
N GLN A 158 -13.33 -2.75 31.11
CA GLN A 158 -13.53 -2.20 29.76
C GLN A 158 -12.58 -2.81 28.72
N HIS A 159 -11.35 -3.10 29.14
CA HIS A 159 -10.25 -3.41 28.22
C HIS A 159 -9.76 -4.85 28.30
N LEU A 160 -10.09 -5.61 29.36
CA LEU A 160 -9.69 -7.00 29.47
C LEU A 160 -10.83 -7.95 29.09
N GLN A 161 -10.48 -9.16 28.70
CA GLN A 161 -11.44 -10.24 28.61
C GLN A 161 -11.96 -10.60 30.01
N PRO A 162 -13.21 -11.11 30.15
CA PRO A 162 -13.78 -11.47 31.46
C PRO A 162 -12.91 -12.44 32.27
N PHE A 163 -12.20 -13.37 31.60
CA PHE A 163 -11.32 -14.33 32.27
C PHE A 163 -9.96 -13.73 32.70
N GLU A 164 -9.57 -12.59 32.14
CA GLU A 164 -8.34 -11.86 32.49
C GLU A 164 -8.60 -10.70 33.46
N GLU A 165 -9.86 -10.42 33.79
CA GLU A 165 -10.25 -9.26 34.59
C GLU A 165 -9.56 -9.23 35.96
N HIS A 166 -9.25 -10.39 36.54
CA HIS A 166 -8.56 -10.55 37.82
C HIS A 166 -7.05 -10.82 37.68
N THR A 167 -6.44 -10.50 36.53
CA THR A 167 -5.00 -10.71 36.30
C THR A 167 -4.14 -9.99 37.35
N ALA A 168 -3.00 -10.59 37.68
CA ALA A 168 -2.01 -10.03 38.60
C ALA A 168 -0.92 -9.26 37.84
N VAL A 169 -0.22 -8.39 38.57
CA VAL A 169 1.03 -7.78 38.10
C VAL A 169 2.04 -8.88 37.77
N GLY A 170 2.77 -8.73 36.67
CA GLY A 170 3.73 -9.72 36.17
C GLY A 170 3.18 -10.67 35.11
N ASN A 171 1.88 -10.63 34.82
CA ASN A 171 1.27 -11.46 33.77
C ASN A 171 1.19 -10.74 32.42
N LEU A 172 1.07 -11.52 31.36
CA LEU A 172 0.68 -11.05 30.04
C LEU A 172 -0.85 -11.11 29.91
N VAL A 173 -1.43 -10.10 29.27
CA VAL A 173 -2.87 -10.04 28.94
C VAL A 173 -3.10 -9.58 27.52
N ALA A 174 -4.31 -9.80 27.01
CA ALA A 174 -4.78 -9.14 25.80
C ALA A 174 -5.62 -7.91 26.14
N ILE A 175 -5.38 -6.78 25.46
CA ILE A 175 -6.13 -5.55 25.69
C ILE A 175 -7.04 -5.25 24.52
N ARG A 176 -8.25 -4.76 24.82
CA ARG A 176 -9.20 -4.33 23.80
C ARG A 176 -8.72 -3.05 23.13
N MET A 177 -8.45 -3.16 21.85
CA MET A 177 -8.07 -2.08 20.95
C MET A 177 -9.28 -1.62 20.11
N PRO A 178 -9.32 -0.35 19.68
CA PRO A 178 -10.37 0.14 18.80
C PRO A 178 -10.37 -0.59 17.45
N ARG A 179 -11.50 -0.54 16.74
CA ARG A 179 -11.68 -1.11 15.40
C ARG A 179 -10.90 -0.40 14.28
N ASN A 180 -10.18 0.66 14.62
CA ASN A 180 -9.44 1.46 13.66
C ASN A 180 -8.25 2.16 14.30
N CYS A 181 -7.32 2.57 13.45
CA CYS A 181 -6.27 3.52 13.77
C CYS A 181 -6.04 4.46 12.58
N VAL A 182 -5.21 5.48 12.78
CA VAL A 182 -4.86 6.46 11.75
C VAL A 182 -3.41 6.26 11.36
N GLN A 183 -3.16 6.19 10.06
CA GLN A 183 -1.84 6.29 9.47
C GLN A 183 -1.81 7.53 8.56
N ASN A 184 -0.65 8.15 8.36
CA ASN A 184 -0.54 9.30 7.48
C ASN A 184 -1.18 9.00 6.10
N GLY A 185 -2.17 9.80 5.71
CA GLY A 185 -2.98 9.65 4.49
C GLY A 185 -4.13 8.64 4.56
N PHE A 186 -4.22 7.78 5.59
CA PHE A 186 -5.14 6.65 5.61
C PHE A 186 -5.93 6.50 6.93
N TYR A 187 -7.23 6.29 6.79
CA TYR A 187 -8.02 5.57 7.78
C TYR A 187 -7.68 4.08 7.68
N MET A 188 -7.40 3.41 8.80
CA MET A 188 -7.17 1.97 8.81
C MET A 188 -8.22 1.27 9.68
N ALA A 189 -9.10 0.48 9.06
CA ALA A 189 -9.93 -0.49 9.77
C ALA A 189 -9.10 -1.71 10.16
N VAL A 190 -9.34 -2.23 11.36
CA VAL A 190 -8.75 -3.48 11.87
C VAL A 190 -9.87 -4.47 12.12
N GLY A 191 -9.69 -5.70 11.62
CA GLY A 191 -10.64 -6.79 11.83
C GLY A 191 -10.80 -7.14 13.31
N ASN A 192 -11.95 -7.73 13.66
CA ASN A 192 -12.26 -8.16 15.03
C ASN A 192 -11.32 -9.28 15.51
N ALA A 193 -10.76 -10.06 14.57
CA ALA A 193 -9.73 -11.05 14.83
C ALA A 193 -8.31 -10.44 14.97
N GLY A 194 -8.19 -9.11 14.89
CA GLY A 194 -6.93 -8.37 15.01
C GLY A 194 -6.26 -8.09 13.68
N VAL A 195 -5.05 -7.52 13.75
CA VAL A 195 -4.20 -7.33 12.56
C VAL A 195 -3.61 -8.66 12.11
N GLN A 196 -3.37 -8.78 10.81
CA GLN A 196 -2.52 -9.83 10.25
C GLN A 196 -1.16 -9.84 10.97
N SER A 197 -0.60 -11.02 11.29
CA SER A 197 0.68 -11.22 12.00
C SER A 197 0.64 -11.43 13.53
N HIS A 198 -0.52 -11.64 14.17
CA HIS A 198 -0.57 -12.05 15.59
C HIS A 198 -0.40 -13.56 15.83
N SER A 199 -0.17 -14.34 14.78
CA SER A 199 -0.13 -15.81 14.80
C SER A 199 1.30 -16.34 15.02
N HIS A 200 1.61 -16.58 16.30
CA HIS A 200 2.66 -17.48 16.80
C HIS A 200 4.14 -17.04 16.70
N SER A 201 4.84 -17.18 17.83
CA SER A 201 6.31 -17.11 17.89
C SER A 201 6.92 -18.17 16.98
N GLY A 202 7.60 -17.75 15.91
CA GLY A 202 8.33 -18.63 14.99
C GLY A 202 7.72 -18.78 13.59
N TYR A 203 6.55 -18.18 13.32
CA TYR A 203 5.96 -18.12 12.00
C TYR A 203 5.77 -16.67 11.57
N SER A 204 6.29 -16.29 10.41
CA SER A 204 5.99 -15.00 9.77
C SER A 204 5.00 -15.29 8.65
N PRO A 205 3.69 -15.03 8.84
CA PRO A 205 2.71 -15.34 7.81
C PRO A 205 3.00 -14.51 6.56
N GLU A 206 2.88 -15.15 5.40
CA GLU A 206 2.94 -14.46 4.12
C GLU A 206 1.72 -13.55 4.01
N ILE A 207 1.94 -12.26 3.80
CA ILE A 207 0.86 -11.26 3.73
C ILE A 207 0.55 -10.98 2.26
N VAL A 208 -0.74 -10.89 1.96
CA VAL A 208 -1.27 -10.51 0.66
C VAL A 208 -1.95 -9.17 0.77
N ARG A 209 -1.83 -8.37 -0.29
CA ARG A 209 -2.42 -7.05 -0.44
C ARG A 209 -3.38 -7.04 -1.61
N VAL A 210 -4.61 -6.59 -1.38
CA VAL A 210 -5.57 -6.29 -2.46
C VAL A 210 -5.76 -4.79 -2.54
N TYR A 211 -5.51 -4.25 -3.73
CA TYR A 211 -5.58 -2.84 -4.07
C TYR A 211 -6.92 -2.54 -4.73
N PHE A 212 -7.54 -1.45 -4.31
CA PHE A 212 -8.82 -0.99 -4.84
C PHE A 212 -8.66 0.44 -5.36
N SER A 213 -8.97 0.63 -6.64
CA SER A 213 -9.06 1.95 -7.28
C SER A 213 -10.51 2.42 -7.20
N LEU A 214 -10.81 3.30 -6.26
CA LEU A 214 -12.16 3.65 -5.82
C LEU A 214 -12.46 5.11 -6.07
N THR A 215 -13.75 5.45 -6.13
CA THR A 215 -14.22 6.80 -5.81
C THR A 215 -14.31 7.00 -4.29
N PRO A 216 -14.43 8.23 -3.78
CA PRO A 216 -14.67 8.47 -2.36
C PRO A 216 -15.91 7.72 -1.83
N GLU A 217 -17.01 7.73 -2.58
CA GLU A 217 -18.24 6.99 -2.27
C GLU A 217 -18.00 5.47 -2.27
N GLY A 218 -17.18 4.99 -3.20
CA GLY A 218 -16.74 3.60 -3.26
C GLY A 218 -16.04 3.14 -2.00
N ALA A 219 -15.16 3.96 -1.42
CA ALA A 219 -14.52 3.63 -0.16
C ALA A 219 -15.50 3.53 1.01
N ILE A 220 -16.51 4.40 1.07
CA ILE A 220 -17.56 4.33 2.09
C ILE A 220 -18.37 3.03 1.96
N ALA A 221 -18.78 2.68 0.74
CA ALA A 221 -19.57 1.48 0.45
C ALA A 221 -18.75 0.20 0.72
N LEU A 222 -17.52 0.16 0.20
CA LEU A 222 -16.60 -0.97 0.36
C LEU A 222 -16.26 -1.18 1.85
N MET A 223 -15.94 -0.12 2.60
CA MET A 223 -15.63 -0.20 4.03
C MET A 223 -16.73 -0.94 4.81
N SER A 224 -18.00 -0.63 4.53
CA SER A 224 -19.12 -1.29 5.21
C SER A 224 -19.23 -2.78 4.86
N SER A 225 -19.30 -3.11 3.57
CA SER A 225 -19.54 -4.49 3.15
C SER A 225 -18.34 -5.40 3.44
N LEU A 226 -17.13 -4.92 3.17
CA LEU A 226 -15.89 -5.66 3.35
C LEU A 226 -15.63 -5.96 4.83
N THR A 227 -15.71 -4.94 5.70
CA THR A 227 -15.45 -5.16 7.13
C THR A 227 -16.52 -6.01 7.78
N GLN A 228 -17.79 -5.95 7.35
CA GLN A 228 -18.83 -6.84 7.85
C GLN A 228 -18.52 -8.29 7.50
N GLN A 229 -18.38 -8.59 6.20
CA GLN A 229 -18.23 -9.96 5.71
C GLN A 229 -16.94 -10.62 6.22
N LEU A 230 -15.80 -9.93 6.21
CA LEU A 230 -14.54 -10.49 6.72
C LEU A 230 -14.58 -10.75 8.23
N ASN A 231 -15.29 -9.91 9.00
CA ASN A 231 -15.47 -10.11 10.43
C ASN A 231 -16.40 -11.29 10.74
N ASP A 232 -17.42 -11.53 9.93
CA ASP A 232 -18.37 -12.63 10.12
C ASP A 232 -17.69 -14.00 9.93
N ILE A 233 -16.65 -14.07 9.10
CA ILE A 233 -15.81 -15.27 8.90
C ILE A 233 -14.48 -15.22 9.69
N LEU A 234 -14.34 -14.28 10.63
CA LEU A 234 -13.22 -14.18 11.57
C LEU A 234 -11.82 -14.06 10.91
N ILE A 235 -11.72 -13.42 9.75
CA ILE A 235 -10.43 -13.19 9.10
C ILE A 235 -9.68 -12.04 9.82
N PRO A 236 -8.41 -12.23 10.22
CA PRO A 236 -7.55 -11.12 10.62
C PRO A 236 -7.21 -10.27 9.39
N PHE A 237 -7.46 -8.96 9.47
CA PHE A 237 -7.17 -8.05 8.36
C PHE A 237 -6.90 -6.63 8.82
N THR A 238 -6.24 -5.88 7.96
CA THR A 238 -6.22 -4.41 7.99
C THR A 238 -6.73 -3.90 6.65
N PHE A 239 -7.70 -2.98 6.65
CA PHE A 239 -8.14 -2.31 5.43
C PHE A 239 -7.87 -0.82 5.53
N LYS A 240 -7.10 -0.30 4.58
CA LYS A 240 -6.74 1.11 4.48
C LYS A 240 -7.60 1.78 3.42
N ALA A 241 -8.10 2.96 3.71
CA ALA A 241 -8.74 3.84 2.76
C ALA A 241 -8.21 5.26 2.97
N LEU A 242 -8.01 6.02 1.89
CA LEU A 242 -7.59 7.42 1.99
C LEU A 242 -8.62 8.21 2.80
N TYR A 243 -8.17 9.06 3.73
CA TYR A 243 -9.09 9.85 4.58
C TYR A 243 -9.46 11.21 3.97
N ASN A 244 -8.93 11.57 2.80
CA ASN A 244 -9.28 12.79 2.07
C ASN A 244 -9.92 12.42 0.73
N PRO A 245 -11.11 12.96 0.39
CA PRO A 245 -11.80 12.63 -0.85
C PRO A 245 -11.04 13.11 -2.10
N THR A 246 -10.26 14.19 -2.01
CA THR A 246 -9.45 14.72 -3.11
C THR A 246 -8.29 13.82 -3.53
N ASP A 247 -7.87 12.89 -2.65
CA ASP A 247 -6.73 12.00 -2.90
C ASP A 247 -7.11 10.75 -3.73
N TYR A 248 -8.40 10.56 -4.06
CA TYR A 248 -8.90 9.37 -4.78
C TYR A 248 -8.57 9.34 -6.29
N GLY A 249 -7.76 10.27 -6.80
CA GLY A 249 -7.27 10.26 -8.18
C GLY A 249 -6.19 9.20 -8.49
N ARG A 250 -5.81 8.36 -7.53
CA ARG A 250 -4.78 7.32 -7.63
C ARG A 250 -5.38 5.91 -7.57
N CYS A 251 -4.74 4.93 -8.20
CA CYS A 251 -5.30 3.57 -8.32
C CYS A 251 -5.06 2.62 -7.12
N ASP A 252 -4.37 3.08 -6.07
CA ASP A 252 -4.26 2.39 -4.78
C ASP A 252 -4.93 3.16 -3.63
N SER A 253 -6.12 3.71 -3.90
CA SER A 253 -6.91 4.48 -2.93
C SER A 253 -7.44 3.67 -1.74
N GLY A 254 -7.57 2.34 -1.91
CA GLY A 254 -7.87 1.39 -0.85
C GLY A 254 -6.91 0.20 -0.88
N VAL A 255 -6.55 -0.34 0.28
CA VAL A 255 -5.66 -1.51 0.37
C VAL A 255 -6.06 -2.43 1.53
N LEU A 256 -6.44 -3.66 1.22
CA LEU A 256 -6.71 -4.73 2.19
C LEU A 256 -5.47 -5.59 2.39
N TYR A 257 -5.13 -5.88 3.64
CA TYR A 257 -4.03 -6.76 4.06
C TYR A 257 -4.61 -7.95 4.81
N PHE A 258 -4.17 -9.16 4.46
CA PHE A 258 -4.57 -10.40 5.13
C PHE A 258 -3.49 -11.49 4.89
N GLU A 259 -3.55 -12.58 5.65
CA GLU A 259 -2.62 -13.71 5.48
C GLU A 259 -2.96 -14.53 4.22
N LYS A 260 -1.94 -14.93 3.44
CA LYS A 260 -2.09 -15.67 2.17
C LYS A 260 -2.93 -16.94 2.30
N SER A 261 -2.83 -17.63 3.44
CA SER A 261 -3.63 -18.82 3.78
C SER A 261 -5.15 -18.59 3.72
N ASN A 262 -5.59 -17.34 3.87
CA ASN A 262 -7.00 -16.96 3.82
C ASN A 262 -7.47 -16.54 2.42
N TYR A 263 -6.62 -16.63 1.39
CA TYR A 263 -6.93 -16.07 0.07
C TYR A 263 -8.24 -16.58 -0.53
N GLU A 264 -8.52 -17.88 -0.47
CA GLU A 264 -9.77 -18.43 -1.03
C GLU A 264 -11.02 -17.86 -0.35
N ALA A 265 -11.01 -17.76 0.99
CA ALA A 265 -12.12 -17.18 1.75
C ALA A 265 -12.27 -15.67 1.46
N VAL A 266 -11.14 -14.94 1.37
CA VAL A 266 -11.14 -13.52 1.03
C VAL A 266 -11.62 -13.29 -0.41
N ARG A 267 -11.21 -14.14 -1.36
CA ARG A 267 -11.64 -14.08 -2.76
C ARG A 267 -13.17 -14.16 -2.88
N GLN A 268 -13.81 -15.09 -2.16
CA GLN A 268 -15.29 -15.21 -2.15
C GLN A 268 -15.97 -13.95 -1.59
N VAL A 269 -15.39 -13.34 -0.55
CA VAL A 269 -15.86 -12.04 -0.04
C VAL A 269 -15.66 -10.94 -1.08
N LEU A 270 -14.52 -10.90 -1.77
CA LEU A 270 -14.25 -9.91 -2.82
C LEU A 270 -15.23 -10.03 -3.99
N GLU A 271 -15.54 -11.24 -4.45
CA GLU A 271 -16.55 -11.48 -5.49
C GLU A 271 -17.92 -10.94 -5.07
N SER A 272 -18.36 -11.31 -3.86
CA SER A 272 -19.61 -10.83 -3.26
C SER A 272 -19.66 -9.30 -3.17
N VAL A 273 -18.62 -8.66 -2.63
CA VAL A 273 -18.61 -7.21 -2.44
C VAL A 273 -18.51 -6.47 -3.78
N TYR A 274 -17.68 -6.95 -4.70
CA TYR A 274 -17.47 -6.31 -6.00
C TYR A 274 -18.75 -6.31 -6.84
N ALA A 275 -19.51 -7.41 -6.86
CA ALA A 275 -20.80 -7.49 -7.54
C ALA A 275 -21.78 -6.36 -7.15
N HIS A 276 -21.71 -5.88 -5.91
CA HIS A 276 -22.60 -4.82 -5.40
C HIS A 276 -22.00 -3.42 -5.45
N THR A 277 -20.70 -3.28 -5.70
CA THR A 277 -19.99 -1.98 -5.58
C THR A 277 -19.23 -1.58 -6.84
N ARG A 278 -19.25 -2.40 -7.90
CA ARG A 278 -18.52 -2.22 -9.15
C ARG A 278 -18.62 -0.82 -9.76
N GLU A 279 -19.78 -0.16 -9.65
CA GLU A 279 -19.98 1.18 -10.23
C GLU A 279 -19.11 2.28 -9.59
N HIS A 280 -18.56 2.01 -8.41
CA HIS A 280 -17.68 2.93 -7.69
C HIS A 280 -16.18 2.67 -7.92
N PHE A 281 -15.85 1.76 -8.83
CA PHE A 281 -14.46 1.45 -9.18
C PHE A 281 -14.04 2.21 -10.44
N HIS A 282 -12.84 2.77 -10.40
CA HIS A 282 -12.12 3.05 -11.63
C HIS A 282 -11.58 1.73 -12.20
N THR A 283 -11.24 1.68 -13.49
CA THR A 283 -10.79 0.43 -14.12
C THR A 283 -9.32 0.12 -13.91
N ASP A 284 -8.51 1.14 -13.64
CA ASP A 284 -7.05 1.03 -13.54
C ASP A 284 -6.64 0.38 -12.22
N ILE A 285 -5.50 -0.32 -12.25
CA ILE A 285 -4.88 -0.95 -11.07
C ILE A 285 -3.43 -0.48 -10.95
N PRO A 286 -2.80 -0.60 -9.76
CA PRO A 286 -1.40 -0.23 -9.62
C PRO A 286 -0.48 -1.08 -10.48
N LEU A 287 0.57 -0.47 -11.02
CA LEU A 287 1.60 -1.20 -11.79
C LEU A 287 2.16 -2.35 -10.96
N PHE A 288 2.61 -3.41 -11.63
CA PHE A 288 3.16 -4.63 -11.03
C PHE A 288 2.16 -5.50 -10.25
N THR A 289 0.89 -5.12 -10.14
CA THR A 289 -0.13 -5.95 -9.47
C THR A 289 -0.81 -6.91 -10.43
N LYS A 290 -1.27 -8.06 -9.92
CA LYS A 290 -2.12 -8.99 -10.66
C LYS A 290 -3.53 -8.42 -10.77
N LEU A 291 -4.07 -8.35 -11.98
CA LEU A 291 -5.47 -7.98 -12.19
C LEU A 291 -6.40 -9.10 -11.66
N LEU A 292 -7.22 -8.78 -10.67
CA LEU A 292 -8.30 -9.66 -10.21
C LEU A 292 -9.64 -9.30 -10.85
N ALA A 293 -9.93 -8.00 -10.98
CA ALA A 293 -11.08 -7.43 -11.66
C ALA A 293 -10.74 -5.96 -12.03
N PRO A 294 -11.49 -5.29 -12.92
CA PRO A 294 -11.30 -3.86 -13.17
C PRO A 294 -11.27 -3.05 -11.87
N GLY A 295 -10.20 -2.30 -11.63
CA GLY A 295 -10.00 -1.55 -10.37
C GLY A 295 -9.56 -2.37 -9.16
N VAL A 296 -9.34 -3.68 -9.31
CA VAL A 296 -8.91 -4.58 -8.23
C VAL A 296 -7.60 -5.27 -8.61
N GLY A 297 -6.51 -4.84 -7.97
CA GLY A 297 -5.18 -5.43 -8.13
C GLY A 297 -4.78 -6.27 -6.91
N LEU A 298 -3.86 -7.21 -7.07
CA LEU A 298 -3.30 -8.00 -5.97
C LEU A 298 -1.77 -8.09 -6.04
N ALA A 299 -1.12 -8.05 -4.89
CA ALA A 299 0.29 -8.40 -4.76
C ALA A 299 0.63 -8.98 -3.39
N GLU A 300 1.72 -9.73 -3.32
CA GLU A 300 2.30 -10.19 -2.06
C GLU A 300 3.10 -9.06 -1.38
N GLU A 301 3.07 -9.03 -0.05
CA GLU A 301 3.98 -8.22 0.74
C GLU A 301 5.44 -8.59 0.41
N PRO A 302 6.30 -7.63 0.05
CA PRO A 302 7.70 -7.93 -0.22
C PRO A 302 8.39 -8.59 0.98
N ASN A 303 8.95 -9.78 0.75
CA ASN A 303 9.76 -10.50 1.74
C ASN A 303 11.23 -10.03 1.77
N HIS A 304 11.68 -9.32 0.72
CA HIS A 304 12.95 -8.61 0.66
C HIS A 304 12.68 -7.11 0.56
N LYS A 305 13.10 -6.34 1.57
CA LYS A 305 12.88 -4.89 1.65
C LYS A 305 14.19 -4.11 1.58
N PHE A 306 14.18 -2.97 0.87
CA PHE A 306 15.32 -2.06 0.80
C PHE A 306 15.39 -1.08 1.98
N ALA A 307 14.26 -0.90 2.68
CA ALA A 307 14.14 -0.04 3.85
C ALA A 307 13.17 -0.64 4.89
N ALA A 308 13.31 -0.21 6.15
CA ALA A 308 12.45 -0.68 7.25
C ALA A 308 10.96 -0.34 7.04
N GLN A 309 10.67 0.82 6.44
CA GLN A 309 9.33 1.27 6.09
C GLN A 309 9.24 1.35 4.57
N GLU A 310 8.68 0.31 3.97
CA GLU A 310 8.58 0.19 2.51
C GLU A 310 7.23 -0.43 2.11
N SER A 311 6.58 0.17 1.11
CA SER A 311 5.39 -0.38 0.47
C SER A 311 5.77 -1.25 -0.74
N PHE A 312 4.87 -2.14 -1.18
CA PHE A 312 5.06 -2.93 -2.40
C PHE A 312 5.39 -2.06 -3.62
N GLY A 313 4.63 -0.99 -3.84
CA GLY A 313 4.90 -0.08 -4.97
C GLY A 313 6.27 0.58 -4.89
N MET A 314 6.69 1.02 -3.69
CA MET A 314 8.06 1.52 -3.49
C MET A 314 9.09 0.44 -3.80
N ASN A 315 8.89 -0.78 -3.31
CA ASN A 315 9.81 -1.88 -3.54
C ASN A 315 9.99 -2.19 -5.04
N ARG A 316 8.89 -2.30 -5.81
CA ARG A 316 8.99 -2.59 -7.25
C ARG A 316 9.54 -1.39 -8.04
N CYS A 317 9.17 -0.16 -7.69
CA CYS A 317 9.77 1.04 -8.28
C CYS A 317 11.26 1.15 -7.94
N GLN A 318 11.69 0.71 -6.76
CA GLN A 318 13.08 0.71 -6.34
C GLN A 318 13.93 -0.24 -7.19
N ILE A 319 13.40 -1.43 -7.54
CA ILE A 319 14.07 -2.38 -8.45
C ILE A 319 14.30 -1.72 -9.82
N VAL A 320 13.26 -1.08 -10.37
CA VAL A 320 13.36 -0.36 -11.66
C VAL A 320 14.35 0.81 -11.55
N ALA A 321 14.26 1.61 -10.50
CA ALA A 321 15.16 2.75 -10.25
C ALA A 321 16.63 2.31 -10.17
N ASN A 322 16.91 1.18 -9.51
CA ASN A 322 18.25 0.62 -9.43
C ASN A 322 18.78 0.26 -10.83
N GLY A 323 17.96 -0.36 -11.68
CA GLY A 323 18.35 -0.73 -13.04
C GLY A 323 18.65 0.51 -13.90
N LEU A 324 17.79 1.53 -13.80
CA LEU A 324 17.97 2.80 -14.50
C LEU A 324 19.26 3.52 -14.06
N LEU A 325 19.52 3.59 -12.75
CA LEU A 325 20.73 4.21 -12.22
C LEU A 325 21.99 3.41 -12.57
N GLU A 326 21.92 2.09 -12.59
CA GLU A 326 23.05 1.26 -13.00
C GLU A 326 23.45 1.53 -14.45
N ALA A 327 22.49 1.59 -15.38
CA ALA A 327 22.73 1.96 -16.77
C ALA A 327 23.34 3.38 -16.86
N TRP A 328 22.79 4.32 -16.09
CA TRP A 328 23.27 5.70 -16.04
C TRP A 328 24.70 5.83 -15.53
N HIS A 329 25.06 5.15 -14.46
CA HIS A 329 26.41 5.15 -13.90
C HIS A 329 27.43 4.46 -14.82
N LYS A 330 27.02 3.47 -15.61
CA LYS A 330 27.87 2.84 -16.63
C LYS A 330 28.08 3.72 -17.86
N GLY A 331 27.30 4.79 -18.01
CA GLY A 331 27.34 5.70 -19.17
C GLY A 331 26.63 5.15 -20.42
N ASP A 332 25.94 4.01 -20.33
CA ASP A 332 25.15 3.43 -21.42
C ASP A 332 23.66 3.56 -21.08
N ASN A 333 23.09 4.71 -21.47
CA ASN A 333 21.69 5.08 -21.26
C ASN A 333 20.78 4.70 -22.45
N SER A 334 21.21 3.79 -23.33
CA SER A 334 20.34 3.31 -24.41
C SER A 334 19.11 2.58 -23.83
N PRO A 335 17.94 2.63 -24.48
CA PRO A 335 16.74 1.91 -24.01
C PRO A 335 16.99 0.41 -23.77
N ASP A 336 17.74 -0.24 -24.67
CA ASP A 336 18.12 -1.65 -24.53
C ASP A 336 18.99 -1.91 -23.29
N SER A 337 20.01 -1.08 -23.05
CA SER A 337 20.86 -1.19 -21.85
C SER A 337 20.04 -1.01 -20.57
N ARG A 338 19.19 0.01 -20.53
CA ARG A 338 18.30 0.32 -19.40
C ARG A 338 17.31 -0.80 -19.12
N MET A 339 16.69 -1.37 -20.16
CA MET A 339 15.79 -2.51 -20.02
C MET A 339 16.56 -3.72 -19.47
N ASN A 340 17.73 -4.03 -20.04
CA ASN A 340 18.56 -5.15 -19.59
C ASN A 340 18.96 -5.02 -18.12
N THR A 341 19.37 -3.84 -17.65
CA THR A 341 19.71 -3.63 -16.24
C THR A 341 18.48 -3.73 -15.32
N ILE A 342 17.32 -3.22 -15.73
CA ILE A 342 16.06 -3.42 -14.98
C ILE A 342 15.77 -4.92 -14.81
N LEU A 343 15.80 -5.69 -15.90
CA LEU A 343 15.53 -7.12 -15.86
C LEU A 343 16.57 -7.89 -15.01
N GLN A 344 17.83 -7.47 -15.06
CA GLN A 344 18.89 -8.01 -14.18
C GLN A 344 18.58 -7.73 -12.70
N GLN A 345 18.11 -6.55 -12.33
CA GLN A 345 17.74 -6.23 -10.94
C GLN A 345 16.59 -7.10 -10.42
N PHE A 346 15.57 -7.38 -11.24
CA PHE A 346 14.53 -8.36 -10.90
C PHE A 346 15.12 -9.77 -10.72
N SER A 347 16.00 -10.20 -11.65
CA SER A 347 16.64 -11.51 -11.62
C SER A 347 17.54 -11.71 -10.39
N LEU A 348 18.29 -10.68 -9.97
CA LEU A 348 19.13 -10.71 -8.76
C LEU A 348 18.32 -11.00 -7.49
N LEU A 349 17.04 -10.63 -7.47
CA LEU A 349 16.12 -10.89 -6.36
C LEU A 349 15.32 -12.19 -6.55
N GLY A 350 15.51 -12.90 -7.66
CA GLY A 350 14.73 -14.09 -8.01
C GLY A 350 13.26 -13.80 -8.32
N ILE A 351 12.92 -12.54 -8.61
CA ILE A 351 11.56 -12.12 -8.95
C ILE A 351 11.40 -12.21 -10.47
N ASP A 352 10.39 -12.95 -10.93
CA ASP A 352 9.96 -12.90 -12.32
C ASP A 352 9.27 -11.56 -12.59
N TRP A 353 9.85 -10.74 -13.46
CA TRP A 353 9.30 -9.40 -13.75
C TRP A 353 7.89 -9.47 -14.34
N LEU A 354 7.56 -10.53 -15.09
CA LEU A 354 6.22 -10.78 -15.63
C LEU A 354 5.20 -11.11 -14.55
N ARG A 355 5.67 -11.63 -13.42
CA ARG A 355 4.87 -11.97 -12.24
C ARG A 355 5.34 -11.17 -11.03
N SER A 356 5.65 -9.89 -11.23
CA SER A 356 6.20 -9.00 -10.21
C SER A 356 5.28 -8.78 -9.00
N TYR A 357 4.01 -9.19 -9.08
CA TYR A 357 3.10 -9.26 -7.93
C TYR A 357 3.44 -10.38 -6.93
N LEU A 358 4.25 -11.37 -7.32
CA LEU A 358 4.72 -12.46 -6.47
C LEU A 358 6.09 -12.13 -5.87
N ASN A 359 6.38 -12.74 -4.72
CA ASN A 359 7.73 -12.89 -4.23
C ASN A 359 8.48 -14.02 -4.96
N ALA A 360 9.81 -14.03 -4.81
CA ALA A 360 10.64 -15.09 -5.36
C ALA A 360 10.22 -16.48 -4.85
N ASN A 361 10.09 -17.44 -5.77
CA ASN A 361 9.67 -18.83 -5.50
C ASN A 361 8.26 -18.99 -4.92
N SER A 362 7.43 -17.95 -4.96
CA SER A 362 6.05 -18.04 -4.48
C SER A 362 5.15 -18.73 -5.49
N GLU A 363 4.25 -19.59 -5.00
CA GLU A 363 3.21 -20.21 -5.82
C GLU A 363 2.10 -19.18 -6.14
N ASP A 364 1.74 -19.10 -7.42
CA ASP A 364 0.66 -18.28 -7.91
C ASP A 364 -0.70 -18.97 -7.73
N ILE A 365 -1.29 -18.79 -6.56
CA ILE A 365 -2.64 -19.28 -6.25
C ILE A 365 -3.74 -18.28 -6.63
N TYR A 366 -3.36 -17.12 -7.15
CA TYR A 366 -4.26 -16.00 -7.33
C TYR A 366 -4.99 -16.11 -8.66
N THR A 367 -6.31 -16.03 -8.64
CA THR A 367 -7.13 -16.18 -9.85
C THR A 367 -8.07 -14.97 -9.98
N PRO A 368 -8.44 -14.54 -11.21
CA PRO A 368 -9.39 -13.43 -11.39
C PRO A 368 -10.75 -13.70 -10.72
N LEU A 369 -11.43 -12.66 -10.25
CA LEU A 369 -12.76 -12.77 -9.64
C LEU A 369 -13.78 -13.29 -10.66
N ASN A 370 -14.70 -14.12 -10.22
CA ASN A 370 -15.86 -14.53 -11.03
C ASN A 370 -16.89 -13.38 -11.04
N LEU A 371 -16.99 -12.68 -12.18
CA LEU A 371 -17.84 -11.50 -12.35
C LEU A 371 -19.23 -11.78 -12.91
#